data_AF-F2FAI3-F1
#
_entry.id   AF-F2FAI3-F1
#
_cell.length_a   1.000
_cell.length_b   1.000
_cell.length_c   1.000
_cell.angle_alpha   90.00
_cell.angle_beta   90.00
_cell.angle_gamma   90.00
#
_symmetry.space_group_name_H-M   'P 1'
#
loop_
_entity.id
_entity.type
_entity.pdbx_description
1 polymer ?
#
loop_
_entity_poly.entity_id
_entity_poly.type
_entity_poly.pdbx_seq_one_letter_code
_entity_poly.pdbx_strand_id
1 'polypeptide(L)'
;MKIFKKIIKYLNKMKNLNIWGDEDEEDLNYSYNNRVQNPYGVIGLLLSGIGFIFPQLGLSIITLVFCIVTYFTFDKEKEDNPWFFYIGILISLAGLMMFITNATHLV
;
A
#
# COMPACT_ATOMS: atom_id res chain seq x y z
N MET A 1 -2.59 16.37 13.01
CA MET A 1 -1.37 15.59 13.35
C MET A 1 -1.61 14.37 14.26
N LYS A 2 -2.47 14.43 15.29
CA LYS A 2 -2.73 13.26 16.18
C LYS A 2 -3.29 12.03 15.45
N ILE A 3 -4.23 12.24 14.52
CA ILE A 3 -4.87 11.17 13.74
C ILE A 3 -3.87 10.48 12.82
N PHE A 4 -3.06 11.25 12.08
CA PHE A 4 -2.03 10.70 11.19
C PHE A 4 -0.98 9.86 11.94
N LYS A 5 -0.52 10.32 13.12
CA LYS A 5 0.36 9.52 13.99
C LYS A 5 -0.29 8.22 14.45
N LYS A 6 -1.60 8.23 14.72
CA LYS A 6 -2.37 7.04 15.11
C LYS A 6 -2.50 6.05 13.95
N ILE A 7 -2.72 6.54 12.72
CA ILE A 7 -2.72 5.74 11.50
C ILE A 7 -1.35 5.11 11.30
N ILE A 8 -0.26 5.88 11.26
CA ILE A 8 1.10 5.32 11.11
C ILE A 8 1.41 4.30 12.21
N LYS A 9 1.07 4.60 13.47
CA LYS A 9 1.27 3.66 14.58
C LYS A 9 0.49 2.37 14.37
N TYR A 10 -0.73 2.44 13.83
CA TYR A 10 -1.54 1.27 13.51
C TYR A 10 -0.94 0.48 12.35
N LEU A 11 -0.49 1.15 11.28
CA LEU A 11 0.18 0.53 10.13
C LEU A 11 1.48 -0.17 10.53
N ASN A 12 2.31 0.48 11.35
CA ASN A 12 3.52 -0.12 11.90
C ASN A 12 3.19 -1.27 12.87
N LYS A 13 2.09 -1.19 13.63
CA LYS A 13 1.64 -2.30 14.47
C LYS A 13 1.24 -3.51 13.60
N MET A 14 0.54 -3.29 12.48
CA MET A 14 0.22 -4.37 11.54
C MET A 14 1.47 -4.96 10.86
N LYS A 15 2.46 -4.11 10.54
CA LYS A 15 3.76 -4.56 10.01
C LYS A 15 4.53 -5.46 11.00
N ASN A 16 4.35 -5.26 12.31
CA ASN A 16 5.04 -6.00 13.37
C ASN A 16 4.18 -7.12 14.01
N LEU A 17 2.93 -7.30 13.58
CA LEU A 17 2.10 -8.40 14.05
C LEU A 17 2.51 -9.65 13.27
N ASN A 18 3.48 -10.40 13.80
CA ASN A 18 3.60 -11.83 13.51
C ASN A 18 2.32 -12.49 14.02
N ILE A 19 1.38 -12.76 13.11
CA ILE A 19 0.07 -13.36 13.41
C ILE A 19 0.22 -14.85 13.82
N TRP A 20 1.41 -15.43 13.67
CA TRP A 20 1.67 -16.84 13.91
C TRP A 20 2.87 -17.03 14.85
N GLY A 21 2.55 -17.23 16.13
CA GLY A 21 3.27 -18.13 17.03
C GLY A 21 4.62 -17.66 17.55
N ASP A 22 4.79 -17.84 18.86
CA ASP A 22 6.04 -17.71 19.58
C ASP A 22 7.19 -18.48 18.89
N GLU A 23 8.38 -17.90 18.96
CA GLU A 23 9.63 -18.46 18.46
C GLU A 23 10.00 -19.74 19.24
N ASP A 24 9.68 -20.91 18.69
CA ASP A 24 10.38 -22.15 18.98
C ASP A 24 11.44 -22.36 17.88
N GLU A 25 12.71 -22.48 18.29
CA GLU A 25 13.94 -22.38 17.48
C GLU A 25 14.15 -23.47 16.40
N GLU A 26 13.13 -24.26 16.00
CA GLU A 26 13.32 -25.40 15.09
C GLU A 26 12.90 -25.19 13.61
N ASP A 27 12.29 -24.06 13.25
CA ASP A 27 11.62 -23.91 11.93
C ASP A 27 12.36 -23.01 10.89
N LEU A 28 13.69 -23.07 10.85
CA LEU A 28 14.51 -22.32 9.87
C LEU A 28 14.21 -22.67 8.39
N ASN A 29 13.53 -23.79 8.11
CA ASN A 29 13.15 -24.20 6.74
C ASN A 29 11.72 -23.83 6.32
N TYR A 30 10.82 -23.46 7.24
CA TYR A 30 9.44 -23.06 6.91
C TYR A 30 9.29 -21.55 6.62
N SER A 31 10.29 -20.75 6.98
CA SER A 31 10.27 -19.28 6.94
C SER A 31 10.21 -18.67 5.52
N TYR A 32 10.61 -19.41 4.47
CA TYR A 32 10.62 -18.85 3.11
C TYR A 32 9.23 -18.48 2.57
N ASN A 33 8.16 -19.09 3.09
CA ASN A 33 6.78 -18.88 2.64
C ASN A 33 5.96 -17.89 3.49
N ASN A 34 6.51 -17.37 4.59
CA ASN A 34 5.77 -16.49 5.51
C ASN A 34 6.00 -14.99 5.27
N ARG A 35 6.45 -14.60 4.07
CA ARG A 35 6.59 -13.18 3.71
C ARG A 35 5.22 -12.51 3.73
N VAL A 36 5.07 -11.47 4.54
CA VAL A 36 3.79 -10.79 4.74
C VAL A 36 3.63 -9.66 3.72
N GLN A 37 2.43 -9.48 3.17
CA GLN A 37 2.15 -8.33 2.31
C GLN A 37 2.34 -7.00 3.05
N ASN A 38 2.97 -6.04 2.40
CA ASN A 38 3.18 -4.74 3.00
C ASN A 38 1.82 -4.00 3.14
N PRO A 39 1.39 -3.65 4.38
CA PRO A 39 0.10 -3.02 4.61
C PRO A 39 0.00 -1.61 4.00
N TYR A 40 1.12 -0.90 3.85
CA TYR A 40 1.15 0.38 3.14
C TYR A 40 0.85 0.20 1.66
N GLY A 41 1.36 -0.86 1.04
CA GLY A 41 1.08 -1.20 -0.36
C GLY A 41 -0.40 -1.49 -0.59
N VAL A 42 -1.01 -2.30 0.27
CA VAL A 42 -2.45 -2.62 0.22
C VAL A 42 -3.31 -1.36 0.35
N ILE A 43 -2.99 -0.48 1.30
CA ILE A 43 -3.74 0.76 1.50
C ILE A 43 -3.53 1.73 0.35
N GLY A 44 -2.31 1.83 -0.17
CA GLY A 44 -2.00 2.62 -1.35
C GLY A 44 -2.83 2.17 -2.56
N LEU A 45 -2.94 0.85 -2.76
CA LEU A 45 -3.77 0.26 -3.79
C LEU A 45 -5.26 0.62 -3.61
N LEU A 46 -5.83 0.43 -2.42
CA LEU A 46 -7.24 0.75 -2.16
C LEU A 46 -7.55 2.22 -2.39
N LEU A 47 -6.70 3.12 -1.88
CA LEU A 47 -6.87 4.56 -2.06
C LEU A 47 -6.75 4.97 -3.53
N SER A 48 -5.81 4.36 -4.28
CA SER A 48 -5.68 4.61 -5.71
C SER A 48 -6.93 4.16 -6.48
N GLY A 49 -7.51 3.00 -6.12
CA GLY A 49 -8.74 2.51 -6.72
C GLY A 49 -9.93 3.44 -6.49
N ILE A 50 -10.07 3.98 -5.28
CA ILE A 50 -11.08 5.00 -4.97
C ILE A 50 -10.85 6.27 -5.81
N GLY A 51 -9.59 6.73 -5.93
CA GLY A 51 -9.24 7.90 -6.73
C GLY A 51 -9.38 7.72 -8.24
N PHE A 52 -9.31 6.48 -8.71
CA PHE A 52 -9.62 6.15 -10.08
C PHE A 52 -11.13 6.17 -10.34
N ILE A 53 -11.94 5.51 -9.50
CA ILE A 53 -13.41 5.48 -9.64
C ILE A 53 -14.01 6.89 -9.54
N PHE A 54 -13.44 7.74 -8.68
CA PHE A 54 -13.81 9.14 -8.53
C PHE A 54 -12.61 10.04 -8.91
N PRO A 55 -12.34 10.23 -10.21
CA PRO A 55 -11.18 10.98 -10.68
C PRO A 55 -11.17 12.39 -10.07
N GLN A 56 -10.25 12.60 -9.12
CA GLN A 56 -10.07 13.89 -8.47
C GLN A 56 -8.58 14.16 -8.35
N LEU A 57 -8.13 15.28 -8.92
CA LEU A 57 -6.72 15.65 -8.96
C LEU A 57 -6.02 15.58 -7.61
N GLY A 58 -6.65 16.10 -6.55
CA GLY A 58 -6.10 16.08 -5.20
C GLY A 58 -5.90 14.66 -4.66
N LEU A 59 -6.90 13.78 -4.82
CA LEU A 59 -6.84 12.43 -4.27
C LEU A 59 -5.84 11.57 -5.04
N SER A 60 -5.80 11.66 -6.37
CA SER A 60 -4.85 10.90 -7.19
C SER A 60 -3.39 11.34 -6.99
N ILE A 61 -3.12 12.64 -6.76
CA ILE A 61 -1.75 13.11 -6.42
C ILE A 61 -1.35 12.65 -5.03
N ILE A 62 -2.21 12.80 -4.02
CA ILE A 62 -1.89 12.41 -2.64
C ILE A 62 -1.59 10.91 -2.56
N THR A 63 -2.39 10.09 -3.26
CA THR A 63 -2.23 8.63 -3.28
C THR A 63 -0.99 8.21 -4.06
N LEU A 64 -0.68 8.87 -5.18
CA LEU A 64 0.57 8.66 -5.91
C LEU A 64 1.80 8.94 -5.03
N VAL A 65 1.84 10.11 -4.38
CA VAL A 65 2.94 10.48 -3.48
C VAL A 65 3.03 9.50 -2.30
N PHE A 66 1.89 9.10 -1.73
CA PHE A 66 1.85 8.11 -0.67
C PHE A 66 2.47 6.78 -1.10
N CYS A 67 2.09 6.24 -2.27
CA CYS A 67 2.63 4.98 -2.77
C CYS A 67 4.14 5.07 -3.03
N ILE A 68 4.63 6.18 -3.59
CA ILE A 68 6.07 6.39 -3.84
C ILE A 68 6.85 6.49 -2.54
N VAL A 69 6.39 7.29 -1.58
CA VAL A 69 7.09 7.49 -0.30
C VAL A 69 7.08 6.20 0.53
N THR A 70 5.95 5.48 0.56
CA THR A 70 5.84 4.24 1.33
C THR A 70 6.51 3.05 0.64
N TYR A 71 6.73 3.08 -0.67
CA TYR A 71 7.58 2.09 -1.34
C TYR A 71 9.00 2.05 -0.75
N PHE A 72 9.56 3.17 -0.29
CA PHE A 72 10.86 3.18 0.38
C PHE A 72 10.86 2.49 1.75
N THR A 73 9.69 2.17 2.32
CA THR A 73 9.59 1.39 3.58
C THR A 73 9.51 -0.12 3.34
N PHE A 74 9.53 -0.54 2.07
CA PHE A 74 9.49 -1.93 1.65
C PHE A 74 10.76 -2.68 2.05
N ASP A 75 10.59 -3.80 2.75
CA ASP A 75 11.70 -4.66 3.20
C ASP A 75 11.64 -6.01 2.46
N LYS A 76 12.55 -6.21 1.49
CA LYS A 76 12.60 -7.40 0.63
C LYS A 76 12.85 -8.71 1.37
N GLU A 77 13.40 -8.65 2.58
CA GLU A 77 13.72 -9.83 3.39
C GLU A 77 12.50 -10.32 4.17
N LYS A 78 11.61 -9.42 4.58
CA LYS A 78 10.45 -9.72 5.44
C LYS A 78 9.10 -9.66 4.72
N GLU A 79 9.01 -8.82 3.70
CA GLU A 79 7.76 -8.50 3.04
C GLU A 79 7.67 -9.18 1.67
N ASP A 80 6.46 -9.59 1.30
CA ASP A 80 6.18 -10.14 -0.01
C ASP A 80 6.29 -9.04 -1.08
N ASN A 81 6.37 -9.44 -2.34
CA ASN A 81 6.56 -8.59 -3.52
C ASN A 81 5.93 -7.17 -3.43
N PRO A 82 6.58 -6.16 -4.04
CA PRO A 82 6.10 -4.79 -4.01
C PRO A 82 4.96 -4.52 -5.01
N TRP A 83 4.27 -5.54 -5.55
CA TRP A 83 3.32 -5.39 -6.65
C TRP A 83 2.22 -4.39 -6.34
N PHE A 84 1.71 -4.34 -5.11
CA PHE A 84 0.67 -3.39 -4.73
C PHE A 84 1.10 -1.93 -4.82
N PHE A 85 2.37 -1.62 -4.59
CA PHE A 85 2.88 -0.27 -4.80
C PHE A 85 2.87 0.09 -6.29
N TYR A 86 3.34 -0.81 -7.15
CA TYR A 86 3.36 -0.57 -8.60
C TYR A 86 1.96 -0.42 -9.18
N ILE A 87 1.03 -1.32 -8.80
CA ILE A 87 -0.35 -1.26 -9.25
C ILE A 87 -1.00 0.03 -8.72
N GLY A 88 -0.79 0.39 -7.45
CA GLY A 88 -1.31 1.63 -6.88
C GLY A 88 -0.81 2.88 -7.60
N ILE A 89 0.47 2.93 -7.95
CA ILE A 89 1.06 4.01 -8.75
C ILE A 89 0.40 4.10 -10.13
N LEU A 90 0.27 2.97 -10.84
CA LEU A 90 -0.33 2.92 -12.17
C LEU A 90 -1.80 3.36 -12.15
N ILE A 91 -2.58 2.91 -11.18
CA ILE A 91 -3.99 3.30 -11.02
C ILE A 91 -4.10 4.78 -10.67
N SER A 92 -3.21 5.31 -9.82
CA SER A 92 -3.20 6.74 -9.45
C SER A 92 -2.88 7.62 -10.67
N LEU A 93 -1.93 7.18 -11.52
CA LEU A 93 -1.62 7.83 -12.79
C LEU A 93 -2.80 7.75 -13.78
N ALA A 94 -3.48 6.61 -13.85
CA ALA A 94 -4.68 6.46 -14.67
C ALA A 94 -5.79 7.42 -14.21
N GLY A 95 -6.04 7.53 -12.90
CA GLY A 95 -7.00 8.47 -12.33
C GLY A 95 -6.63 9.94 -12.62
N LEU A 96 -5.33 10.28 -12.61
CA LEU A 96 -4.86 11.60 -13.03
C LEU A 96 -5.11 11.85 -14.52
N MET A 97 -4.81 10.88 -15.38
CA MET A 97 -5.05 10.97 -16.81
C MET A 97 -6.54 11.14 -17.12
N MET A 98 -7.40 10.40 -16.43
CA MET A 98 -8.85 10.53 -16.56
C MET A 98 -9.34 11.92 -16.16
N PHE A 99 -8.82 12.45 -15.05
CA PHE A 99 -9.13 13.82 -14.64
C PHE A 99 -8.67 14.86 -15.68
N ILE A 100 -7.43 14.77 -16.18
CA ILE A 100 -6.86 15.72 -17.16
C ILE A 100 -7.64 15.68 -18.49
N THR A 101 -8.05 14.50 -18.92
CA THR A 101 -8.79 14.29 -20.17
C THR A 101 -10.29 14.55 -20.04
N ASN A 102 -10.78 14.89 -18.84
CA ASN A 102 -12.21 14.92 -18.51
C ASN A 102 -12.94 13.60 -18.87
N ALA A 103 -12.20 12.49 -18.94
CA ALA A 103 -12.79 11.18 -19.10
C ALA A 103 -13.45 10.82 -17.77
N THR A 104 -14.77 10.95 -17.71
CA THR A 104 -15.55 10.49 -16.56
C THR A 104 -15.91 9.02 -16.76
N HIS A 105 -15.93 8.26 -15.67
CA HIS A 105 -16.63 6.99 -15.70
C HIS A 105 -18.11 7.30 -15.96
N LEU A 106 -18.66 6.78 -17.05
CA LEU A 106 -20.10 6.74 -17.26
C LEU A 106 -20.67 5.82 -16.17
N VAL A 107 -21.22 6.41 -15.11
CA VAL A 107 -21.92 5.70 -14.03
C VAL A 107 -23.38 5.52 -14.42
#